data_AF-A0A7X8QEB8-F1
#
_entry.id   AF-A0A7X8QEB8-F1
#
_cell.length_a   1.000
_cell.length_b   1.000
_cell.length_c   1.000
_cell.angle_alpha   90.00
_cell.angle_beta   90.00
_cell.angle_gamma   90.00
#
_symmetry.space_group_name_H-M   'P 1'
#
loop_
_entity.id
_entity.type
_entity.pdbx_description
1 polymer ?
#
loop_
_entity_poly.entity_id
_entity_poly.type
_entity_poly.pdbx_seq_one_letter_code
_entity_poly.pdbx_strand_id
1 'polypeptide(L)'
;YFGLSKVSAQTAGTATLILIGALLTGLGVYDNIVRFGGAGGIVPVTGFANSMVSPALEYKREGYVFGVGGKLFTVAGPILVYGIASSILVGIIYVLLRL
;
A
#
# COMPACT_ATOMS: atom_id res chain seq x y z
N TYR A 1 -6.31 -21.11 16.30
CA TYR A 1 -7.32 -20.16 15.84
C TYR A 1 -7.51 -20.15 14.32
N PHE A 2 -6.49 -20.30 13.45
CA PHE A 2 -6.71 -20.61 12.02
C PHE A 2 -5.71 -21.62 11.39
N GLY A 3 -4.82 -22.21 12.18
CA GLY A 3 -3.82 -23.19 11.67
C GLY A 3 -2.78 -22.62 10.70
N LEU A 4 -2.72 -21.29 10.53
CA LEU A 4 -1.81 -20.63 9.61
C LEU A 4 -0.38 -20.61 10.16
N SER A 5 0.59 -20.76 9.25
CA SER A 5 2.00 -20.47 9.54
C SER A 5 2.17 -18.99 9.92
N LYS A 6 3.24 -18.64 10.65
CA LYS A 6 3.51 -17.26 11.07
C LYS A 6 3.48 -16.28 9.89
N VAL A 7 4.13 -16.65 8.78
CA VAL A 7 4.19 -15.82 7.57
C VAL A 7 2.80 -15.66 6.97
N SER A 8 2.05 -16.78 6.81
CA SER A 8 0.69 -16.74 6.27
C SER A 8 -0.27 -15.91 7.14
N ALA A 9 -0.13 -15.98 8.46
CA ALA A 9 -0.92 -15.19 9.40
C ALA A 9 -0.61 -13.69 9.28
N GLN A 10 0.66 -13.32 9.11
CA GLN A 10 1.07 -11.93 8.87
C GLN A 10 0.50 -11.41 7.56
N THR A 11 0.61 -12.18 6.48
CA THR A 11 0.04 -11.80 5.18
C THR A 11 -1.48 -11.62 5.26
N ALA A 12 -2.19 -12.54 5.93
CA ALA A 12 -3.64 -12.44 6.12
C ALA A 12 -4.03 -11.21 6.95
N GLY A 13 -3.28 -10.91 8.02
CA GLY A 13 -3.50 -9.72 8.84
C GLY A 13 -3.32 -8.43 8.03
N THR A 14 -2.22 -8.31 7.29
CA THR A 14 -1.96 -7.17 6.41
C THR A 14 -3.03 -7.01 5.33
N ALA A 15 -3.45 -8.11 4.69
CA ALA A 15 -4.50 -8.08 3.68
C ALA A 15 -5.85 -7.62 4.27
N THR A 16 -6.16 -8.04 5.50
CA THR A 16 -7.38 -7.61 6.20
C THR A 16 -7.35 -6.11 6.49
N LEU A 17 -6.21 -5.58 6.94
CA LEU A 17 -6.05 -4.13 7.15
C LEU A 17 -6.18 -3.34 5.85
N ILE A 18 -5.56 -3.81 4.75
CA ILE A 18 -5.73 -3.19 3.43
C ILE A 18 -7.20 -3.17 3.01
N LEU A 19 -7.91 -4.29 3.17
CA LEU A 19 -9.33 -4.38 2.85
C LEU A 19 -10.16 -3.37 3.66
N ILE A 20 -9.93 -3.28 4.97
CA ILE A 20 -10.63 -2.32 5.83
C ILE A 20 -10.33 -0.89 5.38
N GLY A 21 -9.06 -0.53 5.16
CA GLY A 21 -8.67 0.79 4.67
C GLY A 21 -9.31 1.15 3.33
N ALA A 22 -9.33 0.20 2.40
CA ALA A 22 -9.95 0.37 1.10
C ALA A 22 -11.47 0.55 1.18
N LEU A 23 -12.16 -0.27 2.00
CA LEU A 23 -13.60 -0.16 2.22
C LEU A 23 -13.97 1.18 2.85
N LEU A 24 -13.28 1.57 3.93
CA LEU A 24 -13.52 2.85 4.61
C LEU A 24 -13.23 4.05 3.69
N THR A 25 -12.26 3.93 2.78
CA THR A 25 -11.98 4.97 1.77
C THR A 25 -13.09 5.05 0.74
N GLY A 26 -13.54 3.91 0.22
CA GLY A 26 -14.67 3.86 -0.72
C GLY A 26 -15.99 4.36 -0.12
N LEU A 27 -16.17 4.22 1.19
CA LEU A 27 -17.31 4.77 1.95
C LEU A 27 -17.13 6.26 2.31
N GLY A 28 -15.98 6.87 2.03
CA GLY A 28 -15.71 8.28 2.33
C GLY A 28 -15.51 8.61 3.82
N VAL A 29 -15.25 7.60 4.66
CA VAL A 29 -15.08 7.79 6.11
C VAL A 29 -13.61 7.75 6.55
N TYR A 30 -12.72 7.19 5.73
CA TYR A 30 -11.30 7.04 6.09
C TYR A 30 -10.62 8.38 6.37
N ASP A 31 -10.87 9.40 5.55
CA ASP A 31 -10.23 10.71 5.70
C ASP A 31 -10.65 11.42 6.99
N ASN A 32 -11.87 11.17 7.48
CA ASN A 32 -12.33 11.67 8.79
C ASN A 32 -11.60 10.97 9.94
N ILE A 33 -11.37 9.66 9.82
CA ILE A 33 -10.59 8.87 10.78
C ILE A 33 -9.15 9.38 10.81
N VAL A 34 -8.55 9.61 9.65
CA VAL A 34 -7.18 10.16 9.52
C VAL A 34 -7.10 11.56 10.12
N ARG A 35 -8.09 12.42 9.88
CA ARG A 35 -8.13 13.77 10.43
C ARG A 35 -8.11 13.80 11.96
N PHE A 36 -8.74 12.81 12.61
CA PHE A 36 -8.71 12.66 14.07
C PHE A 36 -7.47 11.90 14.57
N GLY A 37 -7.09 10.81 13.90
CA GLY A 37 -5.99 9.92 14.27
C GLY A 37 -4.60 10.39 13.84
N GLY A 38 -4.52 11.44 13.04
CA GLY A 38 -3.28 12.04 12.53
C GLY A 38 -2.40 11.02 11.80
N ALA A 39 -1.10 11.07 12.09
CA ALA A 39 -0.10 10.18 11.50
C ALA A 39 -0.42 8.69 11.69
N GLY A 40 -1.16 8.33 12.75
CA GLY A 40 -1.59 6.96 13.01
C GLY A 40 -2.52 6.38 11.94
N GLY A 41 -3.25 7.22 11.19
CA GLY A 41 -4.07 6.78 10.04
C GLY A 41 -3.33 6.86 8.70
N ILE A 42 -2.26 7.65 8.60
CA ILE A 42 -1.52 7.89 7.35
C ILE A 42 -0.39 6.89 7.16
N VAL A 43 0.35 6.60 8.24
CA VAL A 43 1.60 5.83 8.19
C VAL A 43 1.39 4.31 7.99
N PRO A 44 0.38 3.65 8.60
CA PRO A 44 0.19 2.22 8.43
C PRO A 44 -0.28 1.81 7.04
N VAL A 45 -0.31 0.49 6.78
CA VAL A 45 -0.74 -0.10 5.48
C VAL A 45 -2.17 0.28 5.08
N THR A 46 -3.01 0.66 6.04
CA THR A 46 -4.36 1.19 5.79
C THR A 46 -4.32 2.54 5.08
N GLY A 47 -3.34 3.39 5.39
CA GLY A 47 -3.14 4.69 4.75
C GLY A 47 -2.65 4.54 3.31
N PHE A 48 -1.81 3.53 3.05
CA PHE A 48 -1.46 3.13 1.69
C PHE A 48 -2.69 2.65 0.91
N ALA A 49 -3.60 1.90 1.53
CA ALA A 49 -4.85 1.50 0.87
C ALA A 49 -5.71 2.72 0.50
N ASN A 50 -5.82 3.71 1.38
CA ASN A 50 -6.50 4.98 1.10
C ASN A 50 -5.87 5.75 -0.07
N SER A 51 -4.54 5.91 -0.08
CA SER A 51 -3.85 6.64 -1.16
C SER A 51 -3.93 5.95 -2.52
N MET A 52 -4.21 4.64 -2.57
CA MET A 52 -4.49 3.91 -3.81
C MET A 52 -5.96 4.02 -4.23
N VAL A 53 -6.90 3.88 -3.28
CA VAL A 53 -8.33 3.83 -3.58
C VAL A 53 -8.90 5.21 -3.92
N SER A 54 -8.45 6.28 -3.26
CA SER A 54 -8.87 7.65 -3.54
C SER A 54 -8.68 8.06 -5.01
N PRO A 55 -7.47 7.95 -5.61
CA PRO A 55 -7.30 8.26 -7.03
C PRO A 55 -8.03 7.27 -7.96
N ALA A 56 -8.19 6.01 -7.55
CA ALA A 56 -8.97 5.05 -8.35
C ALA A 56 -10.45 5.45 -8.47
N LEU A 57 -11.01 6.09 -7.44
CA LEU A 57 -12.37 6.62 -7.45
C LEU A 57 -12.46 7.95 -8.20
N GLU A 58 -11.54 8.88 -7.93
CA GLU A 58 -11.53 10.23 -8.50
C GLU A 58 -11.31 10.20 -10.03
N TYR A 59 -10.32 9.43 -10.49
CA TYR A 59 -9.91 9.40 -11.89
C TYR A 59 -10.62 8.33 -12.72
N LYS A 60 -11.67 7.69 -12.18
CA LYS A 60 -12.48 6.71 -12.92
C LYS A 60 -13.07 7.28 -14.21
N ARG A 61 -13.38 8.59 -14.23
CA ARG A 61 -13.94 9.29 -15.39
C ARG A 61 -12.93 9.48 -16.53
N GLU A 62 -11.64 9.42 -16.23
CA GLU A 62 -10.55 9.53 -17.22
C GLU A 62 -10.20 8.16 -17.86
N GLY A 63 -10.93 7.11 -17.50
CA GLY A 63 -10.76 5.76 -18.04
C GLY A 63 -9.72 4.92 -17.28
N TYR A 64 -9.71 3.62 -17.55
CA TYR A 64 -8.91 2.66 -16.76
C TYR A 64 -7.41 2.74 -17.00
N VAL A 65 -6.98 3.09 -18.22
CA VAL A 65 -5.55 3.08 -18.60
C VAL A 65 -4.89 4.41 -18.25
N PHE A 66 -5.31 5.49 -18.89
CA PHE A 66 -4.69 6.81 -18.71
C PHE A 66 -5.12 7.52 -17.42
N GLY A 67 -6.35 7.31 -16.95
CA GLY A 67 -6.86 7.84 -15.68
C GLY A 67 -6.42 7.00 -14.49
N VAL A 68 -7.19 5.95 -14.19
CA VAL A 68 -7.00 5.09 -13.00
C VAL A 68 -5.60 4.47 -12.97
N GLY A 69 -5.20 3.77 -14.04
CA GLY A 69 -3.92 3.08 -14.10
C GLY A 69 -2.73 4.03 -14.00
N GLY A 70 -2.75 5.13 -14.76
CA GLY A 70 -1.72 6.17 -14.70
C GLY A 70 -1.55 6.75 -13.29
N LYS A 71 -2.64 7.11 -12.62
CA LYS A 71 -2.60 7.70 -11.28
C LYS A 71 -2.17 6.71 -10.21
N LEU A 72 -2.67 5.47 -10.27
CA LEU A 72 -2.20 4.39 -9.39
C LEU A 72 -0.70 4.15 -9.55
N PHE A 73 -0.17 4.22 -10.77
CA PHE A 73 1.27 4.07 -11.02
C PHE A 73 2.10 5.20 -10.42
N THR A 74 1.59 6.44 -10.37
CA THR A 74 2.33 7.53 -9.70
C THR A 74 2.52 7.30 -8.21
N VAL A 75 1.61 6.54 -7.57
CA VAL A 75 1.71 6.16 -6.14
C VAL A 75 2.57 4.89 -5.98
N ALA A 76 2.31 3.84 -6.76
CA ALA A 76 2.99 2.55 -6.62
C ALA A 76 4.41 2.54 -7.21
N GLY A 77 4.65 3.31 -8.27
CA GLY A 77 5.90 3.36 -9.02
C GLY A 77 7.12 3.67 -8.14
N PRO A 78 7.12 4.77 -7.36
CA PRO A 78 8.22 5.08 -6.45
C PRO A 78 8.51 3.95 -5.46
N ILE A 79 7.48 3.31 -4.90
CA ILE A 79 7.63 2.23 -3.92
C ILE A 79 8.33 1.02 -4.54
N LEU A 80 7.93 0.63 -5.76
CA LEU A 80 8.56 -0.47 -6.48
C LEU A 80 10.02 -0.15 -6.83
N VAL A 81 10.29 1.07 -7.32
CA VAL A 81 11.65 1.50 -7.70
C VAL A 81 12.57 1.47 -6.48
N TYR A 82 12.19 2.09 -5.36
CA TYR A 82 13.03 2.11 -4.16
C TYR A 82 13.14 0.72 -3.51
N GLY A 83 12.08 -0.09 -3.51
CA GLY A 83 12.10 -1.45 -2.98
C GLY A 83 13.05 -2.36 -3.76
N ILE A 84 12.96 -2.35 -5.09
CA ILE A 84 13.83 -3.17 -5.95
C ILE A 84 15.26 -2.65 -5.91
N ALA A 85 15.47 -1.34 -6.03
CA ALA A 85 16.81 -0.75 -6.00
C ALA A 85 17.54 -1.02 -4.68
N SER A 86 16.86 -0.86 -3.53
CA SER A 86 17.44 -1.17 -2.22
C SER A 86 17.73 -2.67 -2.06
N SER A 87 16.85 -3.55 -2.53
CA SER A 87 17.09 -5.00 -2.51
C SER A 87 18.33 -5.39 -3.33
N ILE A 88 18.51 -4.79 -4.50
CA ILE A 88 19.69 -5.03 -5.35
C ILE A 88 20.95 -4.53 -4.64
N LEU A 89 20.91 -3.32 -4.09
CA LEU A 89 22.04 -2.70 -3.41
C LEU A 89 22.48 -3.53 -2.20
N VAL A 90 21.53 -3.95 -1.36
CA VAL A 90 21.80 -4.84 -0.22
C VAL A 90 22.33 -6.20 -0.68
N GLY A 91 21.77 -6.76 -1.76
CA GLY A 91 22.25 -8.01 -2.34
C GLY A 91 23.70 -7.94 -2.84
N ILE A 92 24.09 -6.82 -3.46
CA ILE A 92 25.47 -6.58 -3.90
C ILE A 92 26.40 -6.48 -2.69
N ILE A 93 26.01 -5.72 -1.66
CA ILE A 93 26.79 -5.59 -0.42
C ILE A 93 27.00 -6.96 0.24
N TYR A 94 25.94 -7.78 0.32
CA TYR A 94 25.99 -9.12 0.89
C TYR A 94 27.02 -10.00 0.17
N VAL A 95 26.98 -10.02 -1.17
CA VAL A 95 27.91 -10.80 -1.99
C VAL A 95 29.36 -10.31 -1.85
N LEU A 96 29.59 -8.99 -1.87
CA LEU A 96 30.94 -8.41 -1.76
C LEU A 96 31.58 -8.65 -0.39
N LEU A 97 30.77 -8.64 0.67
CA LEU A 97 31.24 -8.88 2.03
C LEU A 97 31.30 -10.36 2.40
N ARG A 98 30.82 -11.27 1.54
CA ARG A 98 30.65 -12.71 1.85
C ARG A 98 29.95 -12.95 3.20
N LEU A 99 29.05 -12.06 3.58
CA LEU A 99 28.03 -12.37 4.57
C LEU A 99 27.12 -13.48 4.02
#